data_AF-A4AWQ9-F1
#
_entry.id   AF-A4AWQ9-F1
#
_cell.length_a   1.000
_cell.length_b   1.000
_cell.length_c   1.000
_cell.angle_alpha   90.00
_cell.angle_beta   90.00
_cell.angle_gamma   90.00
#
_symmetry.space_group_name_H-M   'P 1'
#
loop_
_entity.id
_entity.type
_entity.pdbx_description
1 polymer ?
#
loop_
_entity_poly.entity_id
_entity_poly.type
_entity_poly.pdbx_seq_one_letter_code
_entity_poly.pdbx_strand_id
1 'polypeptide(L)'
;MPQFEYEGFKYANYPFAHLYKDDNGHKGEKKIHQIIFGDWVGVLKPKKTDGDYVLVRVRGENGWMHKDALLDERVLEIVFMDVGQGDGALIVTPDDEHIIVDAGLGDNMWRFLKWRYNEFKTEWTFKYAIASHPDQDHYGGYHYLAGEPNVFFENYLHNGLLEYQKDVKSSYFGDSVITDRTYYTELFDSKQKVFDFLIHEPNWKHPTGREQWDKKYAKLLKRMLDNNKIKGEIKMVTEGDKYLKGFEQHKPLNIQILGPITEDIGGQKALRSLGNKGKTKNGHSIVFKLNYKDINIFLGGDLNIKAEEFLLKEHTGETLEFNSAIEENEFIESARNIFEADVSKACHHGSADFTSLFLKCLNSIATVISSGDEEQHSHPRPDTLGAIGVNGRGDRPLIFSTELARSHREDEKKTLDEISELEIKLATATTNAKRLKLIDQIQEKNDKLKERNVTVYGSINLRTDGERCIIAQKLEKGGGSKVWDIYKLEKNSLGRFKYVP
;
A
#
# COMPACT_ATOMS: atom_id res chain seq x y z
N MET A 1 -32.64 4.90 -1.20
CA MET A 1 -32.01 4.74 0.14
C MET A 1 -32.69 5.70 1.09
N PRO A 2 -32.86 5.41 2.39
CA PRO A 2 -33.36 6.42 3.31
C PRO A 2 -32.40 7.61 3.28
N GLN A 3 -32.94 8.80 3.02
CA GLN A 3 -32.20 10.04 2.96
C GLN A 3 -31.88 10.44 4.39
N PHE A 4 -30.74 9.98 4.90
CA PHE A 4 -30.25 10.42 6.21
C PHE A 4 -29.87 11.90 6.10
N GLU A 5 -30.42 12.74 6.99
CA GLU A 5 -30.00 14.14 7.11
C GLU A 5 -28.69 14.21 7.89
N TYR A 6 -27.57 14.22 7.15
CA TYR A 6 -26.26 14.49 7.72
C TYR A 6 -26.09 15.98 7.95
N GLU A 7 -25.61 16.37 9.13
CA GLU A 7 -25.22 17.75 9.43
C GLU A 7 -23.76 18.03 9.06
N GLY A 8 -22.95 16.98 8.94
CA GLY A 8 -21.54 17.05 8.58
C GLY A 8 -20.81 15.74 8.82
N PHE A 9 -19.49 15.78 8.72
CA PHE A 9 -18.61 14.64 8.98
C PHE A 9 -17.55 15.05 10.00
N LYS A 10 -17.16 14.07 10.83
CA LYS A 10 -16.08 14.15 11.81
C LYS A 10 -15.24 12.87 11.71
N TYR A 11 -14.19 12.78 12.50
CA TYR A 11 -13.29 11.62 12.54
C TYR A 11 -13.14 11.10 13.97
N ALA A 12 -12.85 9.82 14.15
CA ALA A 12 -12.61 9.26 15.47
C ALA A 12 -11.32 9.82 16.09
N ASN A 13 -11.39 10.24 17.35
CA ASN A 13 -10.22 10.75 18.09
C ASN A 13 -9.28 9.63 18.55
N TYR A 14 -8.05 10.01 18.88
CA TYR A 14 -6.99 9.12 19.33
C TYR A 14 -7.34 8.42 20.66
N PRO A 15 -6.92 7.15 20.87
CA PRO A 15 -6.37 6.22 19.88
C PRO A 15 -7.46 5.42 19.13
N PHE A 16 -8.68 5.40 19.67
CA PHE A 16 -9.87 4.78 19.10
C PHE A 16 -11.11 5.35 19.79
N ALA A 17 -12.27 5.12 19.21
CA ALA A 17 -13.55 5.51 19.79
C ALA A 17 -14.59 4.38 19.71
N HIS A 18 -15.63 4.50 20.53
CA HIS A 18 -16.75 3.55 20.54
C HIS A 18 -18.04 4.21 20.08
N LEU A 19 -18.78 3.51 19.23
CA LEU A 19 -20.19 3.81 18.97
C LEU A 19 -21.05 3.11 20.03
N TYR A 20 -21.88 3.87 20.72
CA TYR A 20 -22.87 3.36 21.67
C TYR A 20 -24.22 3.22 20.96
N LYS A 21 -24.95 2.15 21.29
CA LYS A 21 -26.27 1.89 20.73
C LYS A 21 -27.24 3.04 21.06
N ASP A 22 -28.13 3.37 20.13
CA ASP A 22 -29.30 4.22 20.43
C ASP A 22 -30.38 3.40 21.16
N ASP A 23 -30.82 3.91 22.31
CA ASP A 23 -31.96 3.39 23.06
C ASP A 23 -33.05 4.47 23.16
N ASN A 24 -33.95 4.48 22.17
CA ASN A 24 -35.10 5.39 22.05
C ASN A 24 -34.73 6.89 21.92
N GLY A 25 -33.70 7.17 21.13
CA GLY A 25 -33.21 8.54 20.88
C GLY A 25 -32.26 9.06 21.95
N HIS A 26 -31.66 8.17 22.72
CA HIS A 26 -30.68 8.45 23.77
C HIS A 26 -29.51 7.46 23.70
N LYS A 27 -28.36 7.82 24.26
CA LYS A 27 -27.17 6.98 24.37
C LYS A 27 -27.44 5.82 25.32
N GLY A 28 -27.41 4.61 24.75
CA GLY A 28 -27.46 3.36 25.48
C GLY A 28 -26.09 2.93 26.06
N GLU A 29 -26.09 1.90 26.89
CA GLU A 29 -24.87 1.38 27.53
C GLU A 29 -24.04 0.48 26.59
N LYS A 30 -24.71 -0.18 25.64
CA LYS A 30 -24.06 -1.18 24.76
C LYS A 30 -23.14 -0.50 23.73
N LYS A 31 -21.87 -0.87 23.76
CA LYS A 31 -20.91 -0.56 22.68
C LYS A 31 -21.18 -1.49 21.49
N ILE A 32 -21.39 -0.91 20.31
CA ILE A 32 -21.71 -1.65 19.07
C ILE A 32 -20.56 -1.66 18.07
N HIS A 33 -19.73 -0.61 18.04
CA HIS A 33 -18.52 -0.59 17.21
C HIS A 33 -17.34 -0.03 18.00
N GLN A 34 -16.15 -0.55 17.69
CA GLN A 34 -14.87 0.11 17.98
C GLN A 34 -14.25 0.53 16.64
N ILE A 35 -14.00 1.83 16.51
CA ILE A 35 -13.37 2.44 15.35
C ILE A 35 -12.04 3.06 15.76
N ILE A 36 -11.06 3.05 14.86
CA ILE A 36 -9.70 3.49 15.18
C ILE A 36 -9.50 4.96 14.82
N PHE A 37 -8.42 5.54 15.34
CA PHE A 37 -8.03 6.93 15.08
C PHE A 37 -8.19 7.32 13.61
N GLY A 38 -8.95 8.38 13.34
CA GLY A 38 -9.19 8.88 11.98
C GLY A 38 -10.32 8.24 11.19
N ASP A 39 -10.98 7.18 11.71
CA ASP A 39 -12.13 6.58 11.02
C ASP A 39 -13.26 7.62 10.85
N TRP A 40 -13.89 7.60 9.67
CA TRP A 40 -14.98 8.50 9.33
C TRP A 40 -16.21 8.33 10.22
N VAL A 41 -16.80 9.45 10.64
CA VAL A 41 -18.00 9.52 11.45
C VAL A 41 -18.98 10.51 10.81
N GLY A 42 -20.11 10.02 10.28
CA GLY A 42 -21.16 10.90 9.76
C GLY A 42 -22.01 11.44 10.91
N VAL A 43 -22.10 12.76 11.07
CA VAL A 43 -22.91 13.40 12.11
C VAL A 43 -24.35 13.52 11.61
N LEU A 44 -25.30 13.02 12.39
CA LEU A 44 -26.72 13.04 12.06
C LEU A 44 -27.44 14.11 12.88
N LYS A 45 -28.49 14.70 12.30
CA LYS A 45 -29.39 15.58 13.05
C LYS A 45 -30.18 14.78 14.09
N PRO A 46 -30.00 15.04 15.40
CA PRO A 46 -30.67 14.26 16.42
C PRO A 46 -32.10 14.75 16.62
N LYS A 47 -33.03 13.82 16.92
CA LYS A 47 -34.41 14.17 17.31
C LYS A 47 -34.50 14.69 18.75
N LYS A 48 -33.50 14.38 19.59
CA LYS A 48 -33.37 14.76 21.00
C LYS A 48 -31.90 14.99 21.32
N THR A 49 -31.59 15.90 22.24
CA THR A 49 -30.22 16.09 22.74
C THR A 49 -29.88 15.07 23.82
N ASP A 50 -28.62 14.64 23.90
CA ASP A 50 -28.14 13.73 24.95
C ASP A 50 -26.79 14.19 25.53
N GLY A 51 -26.85 15.24 26.35
CA GLY A 51 -25.67 15.81 27.02
C GLY A 51 -24.54 16.11 26.03
N ASP A 52 -23.36 15.53 26.30
CA ASP A 52 -22.15 15.65 25.48
C ASP A 52 -22.02 14.58 24.38
N TYR A 53 -23.09 13.82 24.11
CA TYR A 53 -23.13 12.82 23.05
C TYR A 53 -23.74 13.37 21.76
N VAL A 54 -23.14 12.95 20.65
CA VAL A 54 -23.53 13.29 19.29
C VAL A 54 -24.11 12.05 18.63
N LEU A 55 -25.27 12.20 17.98
CA LEU A 55 -25.86 11.14 17.16
C LEU A 55 -25.09 11.03 15.85
N VAL A 56 -24.59 9.84 15.54
CA VAL A 56 -23.71 9.61 14.41
C VAL A 56 -24.06 8.32 13.68
N ARG A 57 -23.53 8.19 12.46
CA ARG A 57 -23.59 6.99 11.63
C ARG A 57 -22.19 6.55 11.25
N VAL A 58 -21.88 5.30 11.58
CA VAL A 58 -20.58 4.67 11.35
C VAL A 58 -20.82 3.26 10.83
N ARG A 59 -20.12 2.87 9.76
CA ARG A 59 -20.19 1.51 9.17
C ARG A 59 -21.62 1.01 8.92
N GLY A 60 -22.53 1.91 8.54
CA GLY A 60 -23.92 1.59 8.23
C GLY A 60 -24.87 1.52 9.44
N GLU A 61 -24.40 1.76 10.66
CA GLU A 61 -25.20 1.76 11.89
C GLU A 61 -25.26 3.16 12.53
N ASN A 62 -26.40 3.47 13.15
CA ASN A 62 -26.60 4.70 13.90
C ASN A 62 -26.34 4.45 15.39
N GLY A 63 -25.80 5.46 16.07
CA GLY A 63 -25.57 5.40 17.51
C GLY A 63 -25.02 6.71 18.04
N TRP A 64 -24.49 6.68 19.26
CA TRP A 64 -24.01 7.86 19.97
C TRP A 64 -22.52 7.79 20.23
N MET A 65 -21.83 8.90 20.04
CA MET A 65 -20.41 9.07 20.39
C MET A 65 -20.23 10.31 21.26
N HIS A 66 -19.33 10.25 22.23
CA HIS A 66 -19.00 11.43 23.03
C HIS A 66 -18.31 12.47 22.16
N LYS A 67 -18.60 13.76 22.33
CA LYS A 67 -18.02 14.84 21.51
C LYS A 67 -16.48 14.84 21.52
N ASP A 68 -15.86 14.55 22.67
CA ASP A 68 -14.39 14.48 22.81
C ASP A 68 -13.77 13.26 22.10
N ALA A 69 -14.59 12.29 21.70
CA ALA A 69 -14.15 11.15 20.90
C ALA A 69 -14.17 11.46 19.39
N LEU A 70 -14.43 12.72 19.02
CA LEU A 70 -14.51 13.19 17.64
C LEU A 70 -13.48 14.29 17.36
N LEU A 71 -13.00 14.30 16.13
CA LEU A 71 -12.11 15.30 15.55
C LEU A 71 -12.79 15.97 14.36
N ASP A 72 -12.44 17.23 14.14
CA ASP A 72 -12.87 18.00 12.96
C ASP A 72 -11.97 17.70 11.76
N GLU A 73 -10.68 17.54 12.00
CA GLU A 73 -9.68 17.35 10.95
C GLU A 73 -9.37 15.86 10.72
N ARG A 74 -9.09 15.55 9.47
CA ARG A 74 -8.66 14.23 9.03
C ARG A 74 -7.20 13.97 9.41
N VAL A 75 -6.88 12.71 9.70
CA VAL A 75 -5.52 12.24 9.93
C VAL A 75 -4.94 11.58 8.67
N LEU A 76 -3.62 11.48 8.57
CA LEU A 76 -2.98 10.65 7.55
C LEU A 76 -3.31 9.18 7.82
N GLU A 77 -3.82 8.50 6.81
CA GLU A 77 -4.14 7.08 6.81
C GLU A 77 -3.24 6.34 5.81
N ILE A 78 -2.53 5.31 6.26
CA ILE A 78 -1.85 4.36 5.38
C ILE A 78 -2.33 2.96 5.74
N VAL A 79 -2.83 2.23 4.75
CA VAL A 79 -3.30 0.86 4.89
C VAL A 79 -2.39 -0.03 4.05
N PHE A 80 -1.50 -0.77 4.72
CA PHE A 80 -0.71 -1.83 4.10
C PHE A 80 -1.58 -3.07 4.02
N MET A 81 -1.84 -3.54 2.79
CA MET A 81 -2.79 -4.61 2.52
C MET A 81 -2.07 -5.96 2.34
N ASP A 82 -2.67 -7.02 2.86
CA ASP A 82 -2.41 -8.38 2.38
C ASP A 82 -2.97 -8.51 0.95
N VAL A 83 -2.07 -8.40 -0.02
CA VAL A 83 -2.39 -8.53 -1.43
C VAL A 83 -2.07 -9.93 -1.98
N GLY A 84 -1.88 -10.92 -1.09
CA GLY A 84 -1.26 -12.19 -1.43
C GLY A 84 0.24 -11.98 -1.61
N GLN A 85 0.76 -12.36 -2.77
CA GLN A 85 2.15 -12.07 -3.11
C GLN A 85 2.33 -10.59 -3.45
N GLY A 86 3.35 -9.97 -2.83
CA GLY A 86 3.84 -8.67 -3.20
C GLY A 86 3.48 -7.52 -2.25
N ASP A 87 3.45 -6.32 -2.81
CA ASP A 87 3.18 -5.09 -2.07
C ASP A 87 1.89 -4.41 -2.53
N GLY A 88 1.19 -3.79 -1.58
CA GLY A 88 0.07 -2.92 -1.87
C GLY A 88 -0.28 -2.05 -0.67
N ALA A 89 -0.37 -0.75 -0.90
CA ALA A 89 -0.76 0.21 0.11
C ALA A 89 -1.72 1.26 -0.45
N LEU A 90 -2.72 1.62 0.37
CA LEU A 90 -3.55 2.80 0.15
C LEU A 90 -3.10 3.89 1.12
N ILE A 91 -2.83 5.08 0.60
CA ILE A 91 -2.58 6.29 1.39
C ILE A 91 -3.76 7.24 1.18
N VAL A 92 -4.37 7.69 2.28
CA VAL A 92 -5.37 8.77 2.29
C VAL A 92 -4.80 9.93 3.10
N THR A 93 -4.59 11.06 2.43
CA THR A 93 -3.94 12.22 3.03
C THR A 93 -4.91 13.00 3.93
N PRO A 94 -4.41 13.88 4.81
CA PRO A 94 -5.26 14.80 5.57
C PRO A 94 -6.17 15.67 4.69
N ASP A 95 -5.71 16.00 3.48
CA ASP A 95 -6.48 16.79 2.49
C ASP A 95 -7.44 15.92 1.65
N ASP A 96 -7.69 14.67 2.05
CA ASP A 96 -8.56 13.70 1.38
C ASP A 96 -8.13 13.35 -0.06
N GLU A 97 -6.83 13.34 -0.31
CA GLU A 97 -6.25 12.80 -1.54
C GLU A 97 -5.95 11.31 -1.40
N HIS A 98 -6.19 10.52 -2.45
CA HIS A 98 -6.12 9.06 -2.42
C HIS A 98 -5.03 8.56 -3.35
N ILE A 99 -4.07 7.83 -2.80
CA ILE A 99 -2.89 7.34 -3.51
C ILE A 99 -2.78 5.84 -3.32
N ILE A 100 -2.58 5.11 -4.42
CA ILE A 100 -2.28 3.68 -4.39
C ILE A 100 -0.78 3.51 -4.67
N VAL A 101 -0.09 2.79 -3.81
CA VAL A 101 1.32 2.39 -3.99
C VAL A 101 1.35 0.87 -4.09
N ASP A 102 1.62 0.39 -5.29
CA ASP A 102 1.50 -1.02 -5.68
C ASP A 102 0.09 -1.60 -5.40
N ALA A 103 -0.20 -2.76 -5.98
CA ALA A 103 -1.53 -3.37 -5.98
C ALA A 103 -1.50 -4.90 -5.83
N GLY A 104 -0.34 -5.49 -5.58
CA GLY A 104 -0.18 -6.94 -5.47
C GLY A 104 -0.23 -7.68 -6.79
N LEU A 105 -0.18 -9.01 -6.70
CA LEU A 105 -0.31 -9.91 -7.85
C LEU A 105 -1.75 -10.07 -8.35
N GLY A 106 -2.70 -10.19 -7.42
CA GLY A 106 -4.09 -10.61 -7.66
C GLY A 106 -5.11 -9.48 -7.54
N ASP A 107 -6.37 -9.83 -7.26
CA ASP A 107 -7.47 -8.87 -7.19
C ASP A 107 -7.75 -8.32 -5.77
N ASN A 108 -6.94 -8.69 -4.78
CA ASN A 108 -7.09 -8.30 -3.37
C ASN A 108 -7.24 -6.78 -3.21
N MET A 109 -6.34 -5.98 -3.82
CA MET A 109 -6.41 -4.52 -3.78
C MET A 109 -7.73 -4.01 -4.39
N TRP A 110 -8.13 -4.52 -5.56
CA TRP A 110 -9.40 -4.13 -6.18
C TRP A 110 -10.61 -4.46 -5.29
N ARG A 111 -10.68 -5.67 -4.71
CA ARG A 111 -11.77 -6.06 -3.79
C ARG A 111 -11.82 -5.16 -2.56
N PHE A 112 -10.67 -4.86 -1.97
CA PHE A 112 -10.56 -3.93 -0.84
C PHE A 112 -11.09 -2.54 -1.18
N LEU A 113 -10.62 -1.95 -2.29
CA LEU A 113 -11.04 -0.61 -2.68
C LEU A 113 -12.53 -0.59 -3.08
N LYS A 114 -13.01 -1.64 -3.75
CA LYS A 114 -14.43 -1.79 -4.09
C LYS A 114 -15.30 -1.78 -2.84
N TRP A 115 -14.94 -2.53 -1.80
CA TRP A 115 -15.64 -2.46 -0.50
C TRP A 115 -15.53 -1.06 0.14
N ARG A 116 -14.32 -0.50 0.18
CA ARG A 116 -14.02 0.77 0.87
C ARG A 116 -14.73 1.98 0.27
N TYR A 117 -14.93 1.97 -1.05
CA TYR A 117 -15.51 3.07 -1.83
C TYR A 117 -16.88 2.73 -2.42
N ASN A 118 -17.68 1.98 -1.65
CA ASN A 118 -19.10 1.71 -1.96
C ASN A 118 -19.32 1.15 -3.38
N GLU A 119 -18.54 0.12 -3.69
CA GLU A 119 -18.53 -0.62 -4.94
C GLU A 119 -18.23 0.20 -6.20
N PHE A 120 -17.66 1.41 -6.03
CA PHE A 120 -17.49 2.36 -7.13
C PHE A 120 -18.80 2.61 -7.89
N LYS A 121 -19.92 2.72 -7.17
CA LYS A 121 -21.24 3.07 -7.76
C LYS A 121 -21.24 4.39 -8.53
N THR A 122 -20.30 5.27 -8.21
CA THR A 122 -20.01 6.52 -8.93
C THR A 122 -18.54 6.57 -9.29
N GLU A 123 -18.21 7.45 -10.23
CA GLU A 123 -16.83 7.72 -10.63
C GLU A 123 -15.94 8.03 -9.43
N TRP A 124 -14.77 7.39 -9.37
CA TRP A 124 -13.75 7.59 -8.36
C TRP A 124 -12.40 7.80 -9.03
N THR A 125 -11.71 8.89 -8.70
CA THR A 125 -10.39 9.22 -9.25
C THR A 125 -9.36 9.25 -8.13
N PHE A 126 -8.38 8.36 -8.19
CA PHE A 126 -7.20 8.40 -7.30
C PHE A 126 -6.20 9.42 -7.84
N LYS A 127 -5.55 10.19 -6.95
CA LYS A 127 -4.54 11.19 -7.34
C LYS A 127 -3.33 10.54 -8.02
N TYR A 128 -2.87 9.42 -7.43
CA TYR A 128 -1.74 8.66 -7.94
C TYR A 128 -2.02 7.16 -7.90
N ALA A 129 -1.71 6.47 -9.00
CA ALA A 129 -1.34 5.07 -8.98
C ALA A 129 0.17 4.99 -9.17
N ILE A 130 0.87 4.39 -8.22
CA ILE A 130 2.32 4.26 -8.23
C ILE A 130 2.67 2.78 -8.36
N ALA A 131 3.43 2.42 -9.39
CA ALA A 131 4.07 1.12 -9.49
C ALA A 131 5.56 1.30 -9.19
N SER A 132 6.00 0.80 -8.03
CA SER A 132 7.38 0.97 -7.57
C SER A 132 8.38 0.44 -8.60
N HIS A 133 8.10 -0.71 -9.20
CA HIS A 133 8.89 -1.33 -10.26
C HIS A 133 8.07 -2.35 -11.08
N PRO A 134 8.56 -2.84 -12.24
CA PRO A 134 7.76 -3.67 -13.16
C PRO A 134 7.71 -5.16 -12.78
N ASP A 135 7.47 -5.46 -11.50
CA ASP A 135 7.26 -6.80 -10.98
C ASP A 135 5.78 -7.10 -10.80
N GLN A 136 5.36 -8.30 -11.21
CA GLN A 136 3.94 -8.61 -11.37
C GLN A 136 3.20 -8.61 -10.03
N ASP A 137 3.87 -8.97 -8.95
CA ASP A 137 3.41 -8.88 -7.58
C ASP A 137 3.36 -7.45 -7.02
N HIS A 138 3.81 -6.45 -7.77
CA HIS A 138 3.62 -5.04 -7.44
C HIS A 138 2.50 -4.42 -8.28
N TYR A 139 2.51 -4.60 -9.59
CA TYR A 139 1.52 -3.93 -10.46
C TYR A 139 0.29 -4.78 -10.79
N GLY A 140 0.31 -6.09 -10.55
CA GLY A 140 -0.67 -7.05 -11.08
C GLY A 140 -2.12 -6.68 -10.78
N GLY A 141 -2.41 -6.25 -9.55
CA GLY A 141 -3.74 -5.87 -9.12
C GLY A 141 -4.32 -4.65 -9.82
N TYR A 142 -3.48 -3.81 -10.43
CA TYR A 142 -3.96 -2.73 -11.28
C TYR A 142 -4.68 -3.23 -12.52
N HIS A 143 -4.49 -4.49 -12.96
CA HIS A 143 -5.23 -5.05 -14.09
C HIS A 143 -6.74 -5.09 -13.84
N TYR A 144 -7.15 -5.36 -12.59
CA TYR A 144 -8.55 -5.36 -12.17
C TYR A 144 -9.09 -3.93 -12.08
N LEU A 145 -8.31 -3.01 -11.52
CA LEU A 145 -8.66 -1.58 -11.48
C LEU A 145 -8.79 -0.96 -12.88
N ALA A 146 -7.92 -1.36 -13.82
CA ALA A 146 -8.01 -0.93 -15.21
C ALA A 146 -9.26 -1.48 -15.92
N GLY A 147 -9.87 -2.55 -15.40
CA GLY A 147 -11.15 -3.10 -15.87
C GLY A 147 -12.39 -2.53 -15.20
N GLU A 148 -12.26 -1.86 -14.05
CA GLU A 148 -13.38 -1.33 -13.28
C GLU A 148 -13.92 -0.04 -13.92
N PRO A 149 -15.16 0.01 -14.47
CA PRO A 149 -15.63 1.14 -15.28
C PRO A 149 -15.49 2.51 -14.64
N ASN A 150 -15.78 2.61 -13.34
CA ASN A 150 -15.85 3.88 -12.62
C ASN A 150 -14.56 4.26 -11.89
N VAL A 151 -13.47 3.51 -12.03
CA VAL A 151 -12.17 3.83 -11.43
C VAL A 151 -11.28 4.52 -12.44
N PHE A 152 -10.64 5.61 -12.01
CA PHE A 152 -9.68 6.41 -12.77
C PHE A 152 -8.51 6.84 -11.91
N PHE A 153 -7.45 7.30 -12.56
CA PHE A 153 -6.25 7.84 -11.96
C PHE A 153 -5.97 9.21 -12.56
N GLU A 154 -5.65 10.20 -11.73
CA GLU A 154 -5.14 11.47 -12.23
C GLU A 154 -3.76 11.23 -12.85
N ASN A 155 -2.85 10.53 -12.17
CA ASN A 155 -1.52 10.24 -12.70
C ASN A 155 -1.08 8.79 -12.40
N TYR A 156 -0.29 8.21 -13.30
CA TYR A 156 0.38 6.92 -13.12
C TYR A 156 1.89 7.11 -13.07
N LEU A 157 2.54 6.68 -11.99
CA LEU A 157 3.96 6.88 -11.75
C LEU A 157 4.70 5.54 -11.73
N HIS A 158 5.87 5.50 -12.33
CA HIS A 158 6.72 4.31 -12.38
C HIS A 158 8.21 4.66 -12.39
N ASN A 159 9.08 3.65 -12.35
CA ASN A 159 10.54 3.83 -12.29
C ASN A 159 11.24 4.00 -13.65
N GLY A 160 10.48 4.19 -14.74
CA GLY A 160 11.02 4.41 -16.08
C GLY A 160 11.40 3.16 -16.87
N LEU A 161 11.40 1.96 -16.28
CA LEU A 161 11.75 0.72 -16.97
C LEU A 161 10.53 0.03 -17.60
N LEU A 162 10.63 -0.37 -18.87
CA LEU A 162 9.74 -1.33 -19.53
C LEU A 162 10.54 -2.48 -20.13
N GLU A 163 9.92 -3.66 -20.16
CA GLU A 163 10.59 -4.86 -20.65
C GLU A 163 10.32 -5.14 -22.12
N TYR A 164 11.38 -5.35 -22.89
CA TYR A 164 11.31 -5.87 -24.25
C TYR A 164 11.33 -7.40 -24.28
N GLN A 165 10.72 -7.97 -25.32
CA GLN A 165 10.91 -9.37 -25.67
C GLN A 165 12.33 -9.57 -26.20
N LYS A 166 12.91 -10.75 -25.93
CA LYS A 166 14.30 -11.06 -26.27
C LYS A 166 14.59 -10.92 -27.77
N ASP A 167 13.61 -11.23 -28.61
CA ASP A 167 13.76 -11.19 -30.07
C ASP A 167 13.47 -9.80 -30.66
N VAL A 168 13.05 -8.83 -29.83
CA VAL A 168 12.75 -7.45 -30.24
C VAL A 168 13.93 -6.52 -30.00
N LYS A 169 14.59 -6.64 -28.84
CA LYS A 169 15.80 -5.89 -28.48
C LYS A 169 16.82 -6.84 -27.86
N SER A 170 18.11 -6.54 -28.05
CA SER A 170 19.23 -7.30 -27.47
C SER A 170 19.29 -7.21 -25.94
N SER A 171 18.78 -6.12 -25.36
CA SER A 171 18.69 -5.89 -23.92
C SER A 171 17.21 -5.91 -23.48
N TYR A 172 16.98 -6.49 -22.29
CA TYR A 172 15.63 -6.60 -21.73
C TYR A 172 14.98 -5.25 -21.41
N PHE A 173 15.76 -4.20 -21.17
CA PHE A 173 15.26 -2.86 -20.84
C PHE A 173 15.57 -1.85 -21.95
N GLY A 174 15.69 -2.31 -23.19
CA GLY A 174 15.89 -1.44 -24.34
C GLY A 174 17.34 -1.03 -24.52
N ASP A 175 17.56 0.13 -25.12
CA ASP A 175 18.89 0.64 -25.43
C ASP A 175 19.75 0.78 -24.16
N SER A 176 21.01 0.39 -24.30
CA SER A 176 21.97 0.43 -23.21
C SER A 176 23.38 0.73 -23.72
N VAL A 177 24.18 1.31 -22.84
CA VAL A 177 25.60 1.60 -23.06
C VAL A 177 26.40 0.80 -22.05
N ILE A 178 27.51 0.20 -22.50
CA ILE A 178 28.44 -0.51 -21.62
C ILE A 178 29.69 0.34 -21.49
N THR A 179 30.01 0.73 -20.25
CA THR A 179 31.28 1.38 -19.89
C THR A 179 32.03 0.49 -18.89
N ASP A 180 32.04 0.83 -17.60
CA ASP A 180 32.47 -0.04 -16.49
C ASP A 180 31.39 -1.08 -16.13
N ARG A 181 30.14 -0.73 -16.41
CA ARG A 181 28.94 -1.57 -16.28
C ARG A 181 27.94 -1.23 -17.37
N THR A 182 26.85 -1.98 -17.44
CA THR A 182 25.71 -1.67 -18.31
C THR A 182 24.89 -0.54 -17.70
N TYR A 183 24.52 0.44 -18.52
CA TYR A 183 23.57 1.51 -18.20
C TYR A 183 22.42 1.46 -19.20
N TYR A 184 21.18 1.42 -18.72
CA TYR A 184 19.97 1.43 -19.54
C TYR A 184 19.56 2.87 -19.81
N THR A 185 19.65 3.30 -21.07
CA THR A 185 19.39 4.69 -21.50
C THR A 185 17.99 4.87 -22.09
N GLU A 186 17.31 3.78 -22.46
CA GLU A 186 15.93 3.83 -22.94
C GLU A 186 14.93 3.89 -21.76
N LEU A 187 14.72 5.11 -21.26
CA LEU A 187 13.81 5.40 -20.15
C LEU A 187 12.47 5.97 -20.65
N PHE A 188 11.39 5.45 -20.10
CA PHE A 188 10.01 5.86 -20.41
C PHE A 188 9.54 6.96 -19.45
N ASP A 189 10.00 8.18 -19.69
CA ASP A 189 9.80 9.33 -18.78
C ASP A 189 8.49 10.10 -18.97
N SER A 190 7.71 9.77 -20.00
CA SER A 190 6.49 10.50 -20.36
C SER A 190 5.43 9.59 -20.98
N LYS A 191 4.17 10.05 -20.89
CA LYS A 191 3.01 9.37 -21.48
C LYS A 191 3.17 9.14 -22.98
N GLN A 192 3.80 10.09 -23.69
CA GLN A 192 4.05 9.97 -25.11
C GLN A 192 5.05 8.84 -25.42
N LYS A 193 6.19 8.76 -24.71
CA LYS A 193 7.14 7.65 -24.91
C LYS A 193 6.52 6.28 -24.61
N VAL A 194 5.70 6.18 -23.56
CA VAL A 194 4.96 4.95 -23.25
C VAL A 194 3.97 4.62 -24.37
N PHE A 195 3.24 5.61 -24.89
CA PHE A 195 2.34 5.41 -26.03
C PHE A 195 3.10 4.92 -27.28
N ASP A 196 4.20 5.59 -27.65
CA ASP A 196 5.03 5.24 -28.81
C ASP A 196 5.63 3.82 -28.71
N PHE A 197 5.95 3.38 -27.49
CA PHE A 197 6.34 2.00 -27.22
C PHE A 197 5.18 1.02 -27.44
N LEU A 198 3.97 1.34 -27.00
CA LEU A 198 2.83 0.43 -27.02
C LEU A 198 2.13 0.31 -28.39
N ILE A 199 2.28 1.31 -29.28
CA ILE A 199 1.75 1.19 -30.66
C ILE A 199 2.45 0.09 -31.47
N HIS A 200 3.67 -0.29 -31.08
CA HIS A 200 4.40 -1.41 -31.70
C HIS A 200 4.01 -2.72 -31.02
N GLU A 201 3.08 -3.48 -31.61
CA GLU A 201 2.53 -4.73 -31.03
C GLU A 201 3.59 -5.72 -30.47
N PRO A 202 4.73 -5.98 -31.15
CA PRO A 202 5.76 -6.88 -30.64
C PRO A 202 6.37 -6.47 -29.29
N ASN A 203 6.25 -5.20 -28.89
CA ASN A 203 6.77 -4.74 -27.61
C ASN A 203 5.99 -5.33 -26.41
N TRP A 204 4.71 -5.62 -26.59
CA TRP A 204 3.85 -6.10 -25.50
C TRP A 204 3.21 -7.47 -25.74
N LYS A 205 3.07 -7.90 -27.00
CA LYS A 205 2.44 -9.17 -27.37
C LYS A 205 3.41 -10.14 -28.02
N HIS A 206 3.42 -11.38 -27.56
CA HIS A 206 4.35 -12.39 -28.08
C HIS A 206 3.92 -12.86 -29.49
N PRO A 207 4.86 -13.04 -30.45
CA PRO A 207 4.53 -13.43 -31.83
C PRO A 207 3.73 -14.74 -31.96
N THR A 208 3.83 -15.63 -30.97
CA THR A 208 3.10 -16.90 -30.97
C THR A 208 1.62 -16.77 -30.56
N GLY A 209 1.19 -15.58 -30.10
CA GLY A 209 -0.16 -15.32 -29.62
C GLY A 209 -0.49 -15.97 -28.26
N ARG A 210 0.46 -16.62 -27.60
CA ARG A 210 0.25 -17.22 -26.28
C ARG A 210 0.40 -16.15 -25.19
N GLU A 211 -0.71 -15.76 -24.57
CA GLU A 211 -0.74 -14.64 -23.62
C GLU A 211 0.21 -14.78 -22.43
N GLN A 212 0.49 -16.00 -21.99
CA GLN A 212 1.43 -16.28 -20.90
C GLN A 212 2.87 -15.81 -21.18
N TRP A 213 3.22 -15.56 -22.46
CA TRP A 213 4.53 -15.08 -22.90
C TRP A 213 4.54 -13.58 -23.23
N ASP A 214 3.39 -12.93 -23.13
CA ASP A 214 3.28 -11.48 -23.34
C ASP A 214 4.04 -10.71 -22.25
N LYS A 215 4.40 -9.46 -22.55
CA LYS A 215 4.94 -8.53 -21.56
C LYS A 215 3.80 -7.94 -20.74
N LYS A 216 3.49 -8.61 -19.64
CA LYS A 216 2.32 -8.32 -18.79
C LYS A 216 2.28 -6.87 -18.31
N TYR A 217 3.41 -6.27 -17.95
CA TYR A 217 3.44 -4.87 -17.51
C TYR A 217 3.08 -3.90 -18.64
N ALA A 218 3.65 -4.10 -19.83
CA ALA A 218 3.29 -3.34 -21.02
C ALA A 218 1.81 -3.53 -21.40
N LYS A 219 1.28 -4.76 -21.29
CA LYS A 219 -0.15 -5.04 -21.48
C LYS A 219 -1.04 -4.31 -20.49
N LEU A 220 -0.61 -4.17 -19.23
CA LEU A 220 -1.33 -3.38 -18.24
C LEU A 220 -1.43 -1.92 -18.68
N LEU A 221 -0.29 -1.29 -19.01
CA LEU A 221 -0.26 0.10 -19.45
C LEU A 221 -1.10 0.32 -20.71
N LYS A 222 -1.03 -0.63 -21.66
CA LYS A 222 -1.90 -0.62 -22.85
C LYS A 222 -3.37 -0.68 -22.45
N ARG A 223 -3.77 -1.60 -21.57
CA ARG A 223 -5.16 -1.69 -21.08
C ARG A 223 -5.61 -0.40 -20.38
N MET A 224 -4.76 0.22 -19.58
CA MET A 224 -5.07 1.49 -18.92
C MET A 224 -5.30 2.62 -19.92
N LEU A 225 -4.45 2.73 -20.95
CA LEU A 225 -4.60 3.73 -22.01
C LEU A 225 -5.84 3.48 -22.87
N ASP A 226 -6.03 2.24 -23.34
CA ASP A 226 -7.18 1.84 -24.17
C ASP A 226 -8.52 2.10 -23.44
N ASN A 227 -8.55 1.91 -22.11
CA ASN A 227 -9.72 2.17 -21.27
C ASN A 227 -9.80 3.60 -20.72
N ASN A 228 -8.95 4.52 -21.18
CA ASN A 228 -8.88 5.92 -20.73
C ASN A 228 -8.82 6.09 -19.20
N LYS A 229 -8.07 5.21 -18.53
CA LYS A 229 -7.97 5.16 -17.06
C LYS A 229 -7.12 6.25 -16.45
N ILE A 230 -6.25 6.88 -17.24
CA ILE A 230 -5.27 7.86 -16.76
C ILE A 230 -5.62 9.23 -17.36
N LYS A 231 -6.17 10.11 -16.53
CA LYS A 231 -6.67 11.44 -16.92
C LYS A 231 -5.53 12.43 -17.22
N GLY A 232 -4.47 12.38 -16.43
CA GLY A 232 -3.26 13.18 -16.57
C GLY A 232 -2.09 12.38 -17.13
N GLU A 233 -0.98 12.35 -16.39
CA GLU A 233 0.32 11.88 -16.89
C GLU A 233 0.60 10.40 -16.63
N ILE A 234 1.44 9.81 -17.48
CA ILE A 234 2.27 8.64 -17.15
C ILE A 234 3.71 9.16 -17.07
N LYS A 235 4.37 9.00 -15.93
CA LYS A 235 5.68 9.63 -15.72
C LYS A 235 6.64 8.72 -14.95
N MET A 236 7.90 8.72 -15.40
CA MET A 236 9.02 8.28 -14.57
C MET A 236 9.28 9.29 -13.46
N VAL A 237 9.32 8.81 -12.23
CA VAL A 237 9.78 9.62 -11.10
C VAL A 237 11.20 9.21 -10.71
N THR A 238 11.98 10.19 -10.25
CA THR A 238 13.40 10.07 -9.96
C THR A 238 13.76 10.87 -8.72
N GLU A 239 14.93 10.60 -8.13
CA GLU A 239 15.51 11.41 -7.06
C GLU A 239 15.59 12.91 -7.44
N GLY A 240 15.81 13.20 -8.74
CA GLY A 240 15.91 14.55 -9.26
C GLY A 240 14.60 15.36 -9.17
N ASP A 241 13.44 14.69 -9.07
CA ASP A 241 12.16 15.35 -8.81
C ASP A 241 12.06 15.90 -7.38
N LYS A 242 12.88 15.37 -6.45
CA LYS A 242 12.98 15.68 -5.01
C LYS A 242 11.72 15.37 -4.19
N TYR A 243 10.56 15.84 -4.65
CA TYR A 243 9.28 15.65 -3.99
C TYR A 243 8.19 15.32 -5.00
N LEU A 244 7.21 14.53 -4.57
CA LEU A 244 6.03 14.27 -5.35
C LEU A 244 5.21 15.56 -5.54
N LYS A 245 4.73 15.80 -6.75
CA LYS A 245 3.94 17.01 -7.08
C LYS A 245 2.71 17.12 -6.18
N GLY A 246 2.47 18.30 -5.60
CA GLY A 246 1.43 18.56 -4.61
C GLY A 246 1.82 18.21 -3.17
N PHE A 247 2.99 17.60 -2.96
CA PHE A 247 3.54 17.20 -1.66
C PHE A 247 4.99 17.70 -1.50
N GLU A 248 5.23 18.95 -1.91
CA GLU A 248 6.53 19.60 -1.82
C GLU A 248 6.95 19.89 -0.37
N GLN A 249 8.25 20.10 -0.12
CA GLN A 249 8.86 20.26 1.21
C GLN A 249 8.13 21.19 2.19
N HIS A 250 7.53 22.28 1.70
CA HIS A 250 6.86 23.28 2.54
C HIS A 250 5.46 22.85 3.02
N LYS A 251 4.93 21.74 2.51
CA LYS A 251 3.62 21.20 2.89
C LYS A 251 3.71 20.41 4.21
N PRO A 252 2.68 20.46 5.06
CA PRO A 252 2.65 19.68 6.31
C PRO A 252 2.87 18.18 6.09
N LEU A 253 2.23 17.63 5.05
CA LEU A 253 2.57 16.34 4.46
C LEU A 253 3.39 16.59 3.20
N ASN A 254 4.64 16.16 3.20
CA ASN A 254 5.47 16.11 2.01
C ASN A 254 5.92 14.68 1.73
N ILE A 255 6.14 14.36 0.46
CA ILE A 255 6.52 13.03 0.01
C ILE A 255 7.82 13.18 -0.78
N GLN A 256 8.93 12.95 -0.10
CA GLN A 256 10.27 13.03 -0.68
C GLN A 256 10.55 11.79 -1.53
N ILE A 257 11.17 11.98 -2.69
CA ILE A 257 11.60 10.92 -3.61
C ILE A 257 13.10 10.69 -3.41
N LEU A 258 13.49 9.49 -3.01
CA LEU A 258 14.88 9.10 -2.77
C LEU A 258 15.44 8.23 -3.90
N GLY A 259 14.58 7.59 -4.68
CA GLY A 259 15.01 6.76 -5.80
C GLY A 259 13.85 6.51 -6.78
N PRO A 260 14.12 5.98 -7.98
CA PRO A 260 15.43 5.57 -8.49
C PRO A 260 16.39 6.75 -8.69
N ILE A 261 17.70 6.49 -8.61
CA ILE A 261 18.74 7.47 -8.92
C ILE A 261 19.12 7.37 -10.38
N THR A 262 19.06 8.50 -11.09
CA THR A 262 19.52 8.58 -12.49
C THR A 262 20.96 9.07 -12.62
N GLU A 263 21.64 8.58 -13.65
CA GLU A 263 23.01 8.98 -13.98
C GLU A 263 23.07 9.54 -15.40
N ASP A 264 23.99 10.47 -15.67
CA ASP A 264 24.23 11.00 -17.01
C ASP A 264 25.33 10.18 -17.72
N ILE A 265 24.94 9.48 -18.78
CA ILE A 265 25.83 8.71 -19.64
C ILE A 265 25.82 9.34 -21.04
N GLY A 266 26.79 10.23 -21.28
CA GLY A 266 26.96 10.87 -22.59
C GLY A 266 25.82 11.84 -22.96
N GLY A 267 25.29 12.57 -21.98
CA GLY A 267 24.17 13.50 -22.13
C GLY A 267 22.79 12.84 -22.06
N GLN A 268 22.72 11.55 -21.74
CA GLN A 268 21.48 10.79 -21.61
C GLN A 268 21.30 10.29 -20.18
N LYS A 269 20.12 10.51 -19.61
CA LYS A 269 19.74 9.89 -18.33
C LYS A 269 19.70 8.38 -18.49
N ALA A 270 20.28 7.68 -17.52
CA ALA A 270 20.34 6.24 -17.51
C ALA A 270 20.15 5.67 -16.11
N LEU A 271 19.77 4.39 -16.06
CA LEU A 271 19.77 3.58 -14.85
C LEU A 271 20.85 2.50 -14.97
N ARG A 272 21.77 2.42 -14.00
CA ARG A 272 22.80 1.37 -13.99
C ARG A 272 22.22 -0.03 -13.82
N SER A 273 22.89 -1.04 -14.37
CA SER A 273 22.65 -2.43 -13.99
C SER A 273 23.08 -2.67 -12.55
N LEU A 274 22.18 -3.26 -11.76
CA LEU A 274 22.44 -3.68 -10.38
C LEU A 274 22.65 -5.20 -10.30
N GLY A 275 23.06 -5.83 -11.40
CA GLY A 275 23.28 -7.28 -11.50
C GLY A 275 22.43 -7.89 -12.60
N ASN A 276 21.68 -8.95 -12.29
CA ASN A 276 20.79 -9.54 -13.27
C ASN A 276 19.52 -8.69 -13.49
N LYS A 277 18.68 -9.12 -14.44
CA LYS A 277 17.40 -8.48 -14.76
C LYS A 277 16.54 -8.23 -13.52
N GLY A 278 16.41 -9.23 -12.63
CA GLY A 278 15.63 -9.14 -11.40
C GLY A 278 16.21 -8.15 -10.40
N LYS A 279 17.51 -8.24 -10.11
CA LYS A 279 18.17 -7.29 -9.21
C LYS A 279 18.08 -5.84 -9.73
N THR A 280 18.12 -5.66 -11.04
CA THR A 280 18.01 -4.33 -11.66
C THR A 280 16.60 -3.76 -11.54
N LYS A 281 15.55 -4.51 -11.92
CA LYS A 281 14.17 -3.99 -11.84
C LYS A 281 13.76 -3.70 -10.39
N ASN A 282 14.04 -4.61 -9.46
CA ASN A 282 13.77 -4.45 -8.03
C ASN A 282 14.59 -3.30 -7.42
N GLY A 283 15.89 -3.24 -7.76
CA GLY A 283 16.82 -2.26 -7.22
C GLY A 283 16.56 -0.82 -7.67
N HIS A 284 15.83 -0.62 -8.77
CA HIS A 284 15.34 0.69 -9.20
C HIS A 284 13.89 0.92 -8.79
N SER A 285 13.44 0.34 -7.69
CA SER A 285 12.15 0.68 -7.09
C SER A 285 12.06 2.18 -6.84
N ILE A 286 10.86 2.75 -7.01
CA ILE A 286 10.62 4.10 -6.50
C ILE A 286 10.66 4.06 -4.97
N VAL A 287 11.49 4.91 -4.39
CA VAL A 287 11.69 5.00 -2.94
C VAL A 287 11.16 6.32 -2.45
N PHE A 288 10.27 6.30 -1.46
CA PHE A 288 9.71 7.51 -0.87
C PHE A 288 9.91 7.58 0.64
N LYS A 289 10.08 8.80 1.13
CA LYS A 289 9.92 9.14 2.55
C LYS A 289 8.79 10.15 2.70
N LEU A 290 7.70 9.72 3.35
CA LEU A 290 6.60 10.60 3.72
C LEU A 290 6.97 11.28 5.05
N ASN A 291 7.02 12.60 5.04
CA ASN A 291 7.22 13.39 6.26
C ASN A 291 5.91 14.11 6.55
N TYR A 292 5.28 13.77 7.67
CA TYR A 292 4.04 14.42 8.10
C TYR A 292 4.22 15.04 9.49
N LYS A 293 4.44 16.36 9.50
CA LYS A 293 4.91 17.07 10.71
C LYS A 293 6.15 16.37 11.28
N ASP A 294 6.01 15.68 12.41
CA ASP A 294 7.14 15.09 13.14
C ASP A 294 7.28 13.59 12.94
N ILE A 295 6.40 12.94 12.16
CA ILE A 295 6.52 11.51 11.84
C ILE A 295 7.05 11.29 10.43
N ASN A 296 8.02 10.39 10.32
CA ASN A 296 8.65 10.00 9.06
C ASN A 296 8.32 8.54 8.72
N ILE A 297 7.92 8.28 7.49
CA ILE A 297 7.50 6.95 7.02
C ILE A 297 8.26 6.61 5.74
N PHE A 298 8.97 5.48 5.72
CA PHE A 298 9.79 5.04 4.59
C PHE A 298 9.13 3.91 3.81
N LEU A 299 9.07 4.04 2.47
CA LEU A 299 8.58 3.02 1.54
C LEU A 299 9.66 2.71 0.50
N GLY A 300 10.27 1.52 0.58
CA GLY A 300 11.41 1.14 -0.27
C GLY A 300 11.10 0.31 -1.50
N GLY A 301 9.91 -0.29 -1.62
CA GLY A 301 9.67 -1.34 -2.64
C GLY A 301 10.66 -2.49 -2.46
N ASP A 302 11.29 -2.96 -3.53
CA ASP A 302 12.15 -4.15 -3.52
C ASP A 302 13.65 -3.83 -3.59
N LEU A 303 14.09 -2.81 -2.86
CA LEU A 303 15.53 -2.57 -2.75
C LEU A 303 16.25 -3.85 -2.32
N ASN A 304 17.34 -4.10 -3.03
CA ASN A 304 18.30 -5.15 -2.71
C ASN A 304 19.61 -4.53 -2.20
N ILE A 305 20.53 -5.35 -1.67
CA ILE A 305 21.85 -4.93 -1.17
C ILE A 305 22.53 -3.90 -2.07
N LYS A 306 22.62 -4.15 -3.38
CA LYS A 306 23.30 -3.23 -4.32
C LYS A 306 22.57 -1.91 -4.49
N ALA A 307 21.25 -1.92 -4.40
CA ALA A 307 20.43 -0.72 -4.47
C ALA A 307 20.52 0.10 -3.18
N GLU A 308 20.47 -0.55 -2.01
CA GLU A 308 20.65 0.10 -0.72
C GLU A 308 22.03 0.76 -0.62
N GLU A 309 23.09 0.03 -0.98
CA GLU A 309 24.45 0.55 -1.01
C GLU A 309 24.59 1.73 -1.98
N PHE A 310 23.92 1.65 -3.13
CA PHE A 310 23.94 2.73 -4.12
C PHE A 310 23.22 3.98 -3.59
N LEU A 311 22.01 3.83 -3.04
CA LEU A 311 21.26 4.94 -2.43
C LEU A 311 22.06 5.60 -1.30
N LEU A 312 22.65 4.79 -0.41
CA LEU A 312 23.47 5.30 0.68
C LEU A 312 24.64 6.13 0.17
N LYS A 313 25.41 5.62 -0.81
CA LYS A 313 26.57 6.31 -1.38
C LYS A 313 26.17 7.63 -2.05
N GLU A 314 25.14 7.62 -2.88
CA GLU A 314 24.78 8.80 -3.68
C GLU A 314 24.13 9.89 -2.84
N HIS A 315 23.32 9.54 -1.84
CA HIS A 315 22.67 10.54 -0.97
C HIS A 315 23.62 11.13 0.06
N THR A 316 24.61 10.37 0.55
CA THR A 316 25.60 10.87 1.51
C THR A 316 26.83 11.50 0.84
N GLY A 317 27.18 11.04 -0.37
CA GLY A 317 28.46 11.37 -1.01
C GLY A 317 29.66 10.65 -0.37
N GLU A 318 29.43 9.64 0.47
CA GLU A 318 30.45 8.94 1.26
C GLU A 318 30.66 7.48 0.79
N THR A 319 31.82 6.90 1.13
CA THR A 319 32.13 5.49 0.86
C THR A 319 31.58 4.57 1.95
N LEU A 320 31.30 3.30 1.62
CA LEU A 320 30.81 2.29 2.59
C LEU A 320 31.93 1.39 3.12
N GLU A 321 33.16 1.91 3.16
CA GLU A 321 34.34 1.22 3.67
C GLU A 321 34.77 1.94 4.94
N PHE A 322 34.67 1.26 6.08
CA PHE A 322 34.95 1.85 7.40
C PHE A 322 36.15 1.15 8.04
N ASN A 323 37.10 1.92 8.54
CA ASN A 323 38.29 1.43 9.23
C ASN A 323 38.06 1.24 10.74
N SER A 324 36.94 1.76 11.27
CA SER A 324 36.56 1.62 12.67
C SER A 324 35.05 1.72 12.88
N ALA A 325 34.57 1.25 14.03
CA ALA A 325 33.17 1.42 14.43
C ALA A 325 32.79 2.90 14.66
N ILE A 326 33.76 3.78 14.93
CA ILE A 326 33.52 5.22 15.07
C ILE A 326 33.15 5.81 13.69
N GLU A 327 33.93 5.47 12.66
CA GLU A 327 33.68 5.90 11.28
C GLU A 327 32.34 5.37 10.75
N GLU A 328 32.01 4.10 11.01
CA GLU A 328 30.68 3.55 10.67
C GLU A 328 29.55 4.31 11.37
N ASN A 329 29.71 4.67 12.64
CA ASN A 329 28.68 5.41 13.39
C ASN A 329 28.53 6.86 12.88
N GLU A 330 29.63 7.53 12.55
CA GLU A 330 29.60 8.87 11.94
C GLU A 330 28.84 8.85 10.60
N PHE A 331 29.11 7.84 9.77
CA PHE A 331 28.36 7.61 8.53
C PHE A 331 26.86 7.36 8.82
N ILE A 332 26.53 6.50 9.78
CA ILE A 332 25.13 6.20 10.13
C ILE A 332 24.39 7.47 10.57
N GLU A 333 24.99 8.31 11.41
CA GLU A 333 24.38 9.57 11.85
C GLU A 333 24.22 10.57 10.68
N SER A 334 25.19 10.62 9.76
CA SER A 334 25.10 11.39 8.52
C SER A 334 23.91 10.92 7.66
N ALA A 335 23.84 9.61 7.39
CA ALA A 335 22.78 8.98 6.60
C ALA A 335 21.39 9.10 7.23
N ARG A 336 21.29 9.09 8.56
CA ARG A 336 20.02 9.25 9.30
C ARG A 336 19.34 10.60 9.02
N ASN A 337 20.09 11.66 8.71
CA ASN A 337 19.50 12.94 8.29
C ASN A 337 18.62 12.80 7.03
N ILE A 338 18.86 11.75 6.22
CA ILE A 338 18.19 11.49 4.96
C ILE A 338 17.20 10.33 5.10
N PHE A 339 17.62 9.22 5.71
CA PHE A 339 16.89 7.96 5.68
C PHE A 339 16.12 7.64 6.96
N GLU A 340 16.39 8.33 8.08
CA GLU A 340 15.73 7.97 9.34
C GLU A 340 14.21 8.08 9.22
N ALA A 341 13.53 7.03 9.66
CA ALA A 341 12.09 6.91 9.68
C ALA A 341 11.61 6.42 11.05
N ASP A 342 10.36 6.73 11.39
CA ASP A 342 9.70 6.14 12.54
C ASP A 342 9.08 4.80 12.16
N VAL A 343 8.45 4.76 10.99
CA VAL A 343 7.87 3.54 10.43
C VAL A 343 8.46 3.25 9.07
N SER A 344 8.98 2.05 8.86
CA SER A 344 9.42 1.60 7.54
C SER A 344 8.56 0.46 7.03
N LYS A 345 8.29 0.45 5.74
CA LYS A 345 7.92 -0.79 5.06
C LYS A 345 9.20 -1.55 4.71
N ALA A 346 9.29 -2.81 5.13
CA ALA A 346 10.43 -3.66 4.81
C ALA A 346 10.57 -3.81 3.29
N CYS A 347 11.81 -3.80 2.81
CA CYS A 347 12.08 -3.99 1.39
C CYS A 347 11.86 -5.45 0.98
N HIS A 348 11.41 -5.65 -0.25
CA HIS A 348 11.34 -6.95 -0.92
C HIS A 348 10.62 -8.01 -0.07
N HIS A 349 9.46 -7.62 0.47
CA HIS A 349 8.59 -8.47 1.31
C HIS A 349 9.24 -9.03 2.58
N GLY A 350 10.40 -8.50 3.00
CA GLY A 350 11.20 -9.09 4.07
C GLY A 350 12.17 -10.19 3.59
N SER A 351 12.69 -10.05 2.37
CA SER A 351 13.78 -10.87 1.84
C SER A 351 15.06 -10.76 2.67
N ALA A 352 15.97 -11.73 2.49
CA ALA A 352 17.31 -11.75 3.10
C ALA A 352 18.32 -10.85 2.34
N ASP A 353 17.88 -10.23 1.26
CA ASP A 353 18.70 -9.45 0.33
C ASP A 353 18.78 -7.98 0.71
N PHE A 354 19.19 -7.70 1.95
CA PHE A 354 19.32 -6.36 2.52
C PHE A 354 20.65 -6.20 3.26
N THR A 355 21.01 -4.98 3.61
CA THR A 355 22.17 -4.65 4.43
C THR A 355 21.74 -4.24 5.85
N SER A 356 22.45 -4.74 6.85
CA SER A 356 22.25 -4.26 8.24
C SER A 356 22.58 -2.77 8.38
N LEU A 357 23.53 -2.26 7.58
CA LEU A 357 23.87 -0.84 7.54
C LEU A 357 22.66 0.02 7.17
N PHE A 358 21.91 -0.37 6.13
CA PHE A 358 20.70 0.37 5.73
C PHE A 358 19.63 0.34 6.84
N LEU A 359 19.42 -0.80 7.50
CA LEU A 359 18.50 -0.88 8.65
C LEU A 359 18.92 0.06 9.80
N LYS A 360 20.23 0.15 10.11
CA LYS A 360 20.75 1.11 11.10
C LYS A 360 20.51 2.56 10.69
N CYS A 361 20.57 2.87 9.40
CA CYS A 361 20.28 4.21 8.85
C CYS A 361 18.78 4.54 8.89
N LEU A 362 17.90 3.55 8.64
CA LEU A 362 16.44 3.71 8.77
C LEU A 362 16.03 3.93 10.23
N ASN A 363 16.63 3.19 11.17
CA ASN A 363 16.43 3.34 12.62
C ASN A 363 14.95 3.39 13.05
N SER A 364 14.11 2.56 12.43
CA SER A 364 12.66 2.55 12.63
C SER A 364 12.26 1.96 13.99
N ILE A 365 11.23 2.54 14.62
CA ILE A 365 10.59 1.95 15.81
C ILE A 365 9.57 0.86 15.42
N ALA A 366 9.02 0.93 14.21
CA ALA A 366 8.12 -0.08 13.67
C ALA A 366 8.44 -0.39 12.22
N THR A 367 8.38 -1.67 11.86
CA THR A 367 8.54 -2.14 10.48
C THR A 367 7.32 -2.95 10.06
N VAL A 368 6.73 -2.60 8.92
CA VAL A 368 5.64 -3.35 8.28
C VAL A 368 6.19 -4.18 7.14
N ILE A 369 5.95 -5.49 7.18
CA ILE A 369 6.32 -6.45 6.16
C ILE A 369 5.05 -6.81 5.40
N SER A 370 4.98 -6.47 4.12
CA SER A 370 3.94 -7.03 3.25
C SER A 370 4.45 -8.38 2.76
N SER A 371 3.83 -9.45 3.24
CA SER A 371 4.06 -10.83 2.82
C SER A 371 2.72 -11.52 2.64
N GLY A 372 2.70 -12.64 1.92
CA GLY A 372 1.52 -13.48 1.76
C GLY A 372 1.85 -14.85 1.19
N ASP A 373 0.82 -15.68 1.10
CA ASP A 373 0.93 -17.08 0.68
C ASP A 373 1.40 -17.23 -0.79
N GLU A 374 1.89 -18.43 -1.12
CA GLU A 374 2.24 -18.87 -2.48
C GLU A 374 3.46 -18.21 -3.14
N GLU A 375 4.33 -17.53 -2.39
CA GLU A 375 5.61 -17.13 -2.95
C GLU A 375 6.59 -18.31 -3.13
N GLN A 376 7.51 -18.20 -4.09
CA GLN A 376 8.57 -19.19 -4.32
C GLN A 376 9.70 -19.11 -3.29
N HIS A 377 9.69 -18.07 -2.48
CA HIS A 377 10.65 -17.83 -1.42
C HIS A 377 9.94 -18.07 -0.06
N SER A 378 10.51 -17.69 1.07
CA SER A 378 9.84 -17.91 2.36
C SER A 378 9.94 -16.65 3.18
N HIS A 379 9.42 -15.56 2.60
CA HIS A 379 9.35 -14.26 3.22
C HIS A 379 8.20 -14.21 4.26
N PRO A 380 8.37 -13.43 5.35
CA PRO A 380 9.61 -12.79 5.75
C PRO A 380 10.66 -13.82 6.20
N ARG A 381 11.94 -13.57 5.89
CA ARG A 381 13.03 -14.49 6.26
C ARG A 381 13.39 -14.33 7.73
N PRO A 382 13.83 -15.42 8.41
CA PRO A 382 14.16 -15.37 9.83
C PRO A 382 15.35 -14.45 10.14
N ASP A 383 16.34 -14.36 9.26
CA ASP A 383 17.47 -13.43 9.39
C ASP A 383 17.02 -11.97 9.23
N THR A 384 16.10 -11.68 8.32
CA THR A 384 15.47 -10.35 8.18
C THR A 384 14.72 -9.95 9.45
N LEU A 385 13.89 -10.84 10.00
CA LEU A 385 13.17 -10.59 11.26
C LEU A 385 14.14 -10.31 12.42
N GLY A 386 15.20 -11.11 12.55
CA GLY A 386 16.23 -10.90 13.56
C GLY A 386 16.98 -9.58 13.37
N ALA A 387 17.35 -9.24 12.14
CA ALA A 387 18.07 -8.01 11.83
C ALA A 387 17.22 -6.76 12.08
N ILE A 388 15.92 -6.78 11.76
CA ILE A 388 14.99 -5.70 12.12
C ILE A 388 14.91 -5.55 13.64
N GLY A 389 14.79 -6.65 14.38
CA GLY A 389 14.75 -6.62 15.84
C GLY A 389 16.01 -6.07 16.49
N VAL A 390 17.19 -6.34 15.91
CA VAL A 390 18.49 -5.88 16.43
C VAL A 390 18.80 -4.43 16.06
N ASN A 391 18.43 -4.01 14.84
CA ASN A 391 18.78 -2.69 14.33
C ASN A 391 17.65 -1.65 14.44
N GLY A 392 16.46 -2.08 14.88
CA GLY A 392 15.32 -1.20 15.16
C GLY A 392 15.54 -0.35 16.41
N ARG A 393 14.78 0.74 16.50
CA ARG A 393 14.92 1.71 17.58
C ARG A 393 14.20 1.26 18.86
N GLY A 394 14.86 1.44 20.00
CA GLY A 394 14.31 1.19 21.33
C GLY A 394 14.32 -0.27 21.75
N ASP A 395 13.89 -0.55 22.98
CA ASP A 395 14.02 -1.89 23.59
C ASP A 395 13.03 -2.92 23.01
N ARG A 396 11.98 -2.45 22.33
CA ARG A 396 10.92 -3.29 21.75
C ARG A 396 10.54 -2.80 20.35
N PRO A 397 11.42 -2.93 19.35
CA PRO A 397 11.07 -2.62 17.96
C PRO A 397 9.89 -3.48 17.51
N LEU A 398 8.91 -2.86 16.85
CA LEU A 398 7.69 -3.54 16.42
C LEU A 398 7.87 -4.10 15.01
N ILE A 399 7.46 -5.34 14.80
CA ILE A 399 7.40 -5.97 13.47
C ILE A 399 5.97 -6.39 13.21
N PHE A 400 5.38 -5.84 12.15
CA PHE A 400 4.05 -6.22 11.66
C PHE A 400 4.21 -7.00 10.36
N SER A 401 3.38 -8.00 10.15
CA SER A 401 3.29 -8.74 8.88
C SER A 401 1.83 -8.80 8.44
N THR A 402 1.58 -8.47 7.18
CA THR A 402 0.23 -8.58 6.59
C THR A 402 -0.24 -10.02 6.59
N GLU A 403 0.65 -10.99 6.38
CA GLU A 403 0.32 -12.42 6.46
C GLU A 403 -0.01 -12.86 7.90
N LEU A 404 0.77 -12.44 8.90
CA LEU A 404 0.47 -12.77 10.30
C LEU A 404 -0.81 -12.10 10.80
N ALA A 405 -1.14 -10.91 10.28
CA ALA A 405 -2.41 -10.25 10.56
C ALA A 405 -3.60 -10.90 9.84
N ARG A 406 -3.33 -11.76 8.83
CA ARG A 406 -4.37 -12.50 8.10
C ARG A 406 -4.84 -13.67 8.94
N SER A 407 -5.94 -13.43 9.62
CA SER A 407 -6.53 -14.34 10.57
C SER A 407 -7.67 -15.18 9.97
N HIS A 408 -7.49 -16.50 9.96
CA HIS A 408 -8.51 -17.56 9.92
C HIS A 408 -9.29 -17.87 8.62
N ARG A 409 -8.94 -19.02 8.02
CA ARG A 409 -9.62 -19.69 6.88
C ARG A 409 -10.71 -20.70 7.29
N GLU A 410 -11.00 -20.92 8.58
CA GLU A 410 -11.96 -21.98 9.00
C GLU A 410 -13.41 -21.71 8.54
N ASP A 411 -13.90 -20.48 8.70
CA ASP A 411 -15.25 -20.09 8.24
C ASP A 411 -15.30 -19.94 6.71
N GLU A 412 -14.18 -19.61 6.07
CA GLU A 412 -14.05 -19.63 4.61
C GLU A 412 -14.24 -21.05 4.08
N LYS A 413 -13.56 -22.04 4.68
CA LYS A 413 -13.69 -23.45 4.30
C LYS A 413 -15.13 -23.93 4.41
N LYS A 414 -15.82 -23.62 5.52
CA LYS A 414 -17.23 -23.97 5.68
C LYS A 414 -18.11 -23.30 4.61
N THR A 415 -17.87 -22.04 4.29
CA THR A 415 -18.62 -21.31 3.27
C THR A 415 -18.34 -21.87 1.87
N LEU A 416 -17.10 -22.29 1.59
CA LEU A 416 -16.71 -22.99 0.36
C LEU A 416 -17.39 -24.36 0.25
N ASP A 417 -17.44 -25.12 1.34
CA ASP A 417 -18.16 -26.41 1.38
C ASP A 417 -19.66 -26.20 1.09
N GLU A 418 -20.28 -25.16 1.66
CA GLU A 418 -21.65 -24.77 1.37
C GLU A 418 -21.86 -24.33 -0.10
N ILE A 419 -20.88 -23.67 -0.71
CA ILE A 419 -20.91 -23.32 -2.15
C ILE A 419 -20.82 -24.58 -3.00
N SER A 420 -19.87 -25.48 -2.72
CA SER A 420 -19.74 -26.76 -3.44
C SER A 420 -21.02 -27.60 -3.34
N GLU A 421 -21.68 -27.63 -2.18
CA GLU A 421 -22.98 -28.28 -2.05
C GLU A 421 -24.06 -27.65 -2.95
N LEU A 422 -24.09 -26.32 -3.06
CA LEU A 422 -25.04 -25.62 -3.92
C LEU A 422 -24.74 -25.86 -5.40
N GLU A 423 -23.48 -25.97 -5.80
CA GLU A 423 -23.07 -26.32 -7.16
C GLU A 423 -23.50 -27.75 -7.53
N ILE A 424 -23.37 -28.71 -6.60
CA ILE A 424 -23.88 -30.08 -6.78
C ILE A 424 -25.41 -30.07 -6.95
N LYS A 425 -26.12 -29.27 -6.14
CA LYS A 425 -27.58 -29.09 -6.26
C LYS A 425 -27.97 -28.40 -7.58
N LEU A 426 -27.15 -27.48 -8.10
CA LEU A 426 -27.35 -26.82 -9.38
C LEU A 426 -27.17 -27.78 -10.57
N ALA A 427 -26.18 -28.67 -10.49
CA ALA A 427 -25.92 -29.68 -11.51
C ALA A 427 -27.09 -30.68 -11.66
N THR A 428 -27.82 -30.94 -10.58
CA THR A 428 -28.95 -31.90 -10.54
C THR A 428 -30.34 -31.25 -10.67
N ALA A 429 -30.42 -29.92 -10.80
CA ALA A 429 -31.69 -29.20 -10.87
C ALA A 429 -32.33 -29.26 -12.28
N THR A 430 -33.59 -29.70 -12.35
CA THR A 430 -34.34 -29.95 -13.59
C THR A 430 -35.20 -28.78 -14.09
N THR A 431 -35.37 -27.71 -13.31
CA THR A 431 -36.21 -26.56 -13.68
C THR A 431 -35.45 -25.24 -13.67
N ASN A 432 -35.71 -24.37 -14.65
CA ASN A 432 -35.04 -23.08 -14.80
C ASN A 432 -35.21 -22.17 -13.57
N ALA A 433 -36.41 -22.14 -12.97
CA ALA A 433 -36.66 -21.37 -11.76
C ALA A 433 -35.80 -21.82 -10.56
N LYS A 434 -35.57 -23.13 -10.41
CA LYS A 434 -34.73 -23.68 -9.34
C LYS A 434 -33.24 -23.39 -9.60
N ARG A 435 -32.81 -23.44 -10.87
CA ARG A 435 -31.44 -23.11 -11.28
C ARG A 435 -31.10 -21.64 -11.00
N LEU A 436 -31.97 -20.71 -11.37
CA LEU A 436 -31.77 -19.27 -11.10
C LEU A 436 -31.63 -18.99 -9.60
N LYS A 437 -32.50 -19.57 -8.77
CA LYS A 437 -32.42 -19.40 -7.32
C LYS A 437 -31.12 -19.94 -6.71
N LEU A 438 -30.62 -21.07 -7.20
CA LEU A 438 -29.34 -21.64 -6.74
C LEU A 438 -28.16 -20.77 -7.17
N ILE A 439 -28.19 -20.22 -8.38
CA ILE A 439 -27.19 -19.25 -8.87
C ILE A 439 -27.16 -18.03 -7.95
N ASP A 440 -28.32 -17.44 -7.62
CA ASP A 440 -28.38 -16.29 -6.71
C ASP A 440 -27.83 -16.61 -5.31
N GLN A 441 -28.12 -17.80 -4.77
CA GLN A 441 -27.60 -18.23 -3.48
C GLN A 441 -26.08 -18.45 -3.48
N ILE A 442 -25.55 -19.02 -4.56
CA ILE A 442 -24.11 -19.16 -4.79
C ILE A 442 -23.48 -17.78 -4.89
N GLN A 443 -24.10 -16.86 -5.63
CA GLN A 443 -23.65 -15.49 -5.80
C GLN A 443 -23.62 -14.76 -4.44
N GLU A 444 -24.69 -14.83 -3.65
CA GLU A 444 -24.79 -14.21 -2.32
C GLU A 444 -23.73 -14.75 -1.35
N LYS A 445 -23.50 -16.08 -1.35
CA LYS A 445 -22.45 -16.69 -0.52
C LYS A 445 -21.05 -16.30 -1.00
N ASN A 446 -20.82 -16.25 -2.30
CA ASN A 446 -19.57 -15.76 -2.88
C ASN A 446 -19.33 -14.31 -2.52
N ASP A 447 -20.36 -13.46 -2.54
CA ASP A 447 -20.25 -12.04 -2.20
C ASP A 447 -20.01 -11.86 -0.70
N LYS A 448 -20.69 -12.63 0.16
CA LYS A 448 -20.40 -12.69 1.61
C LYS A 448 -18.98 -13.18 1.91
N LEU A 449 -18.49 -14.18 1.18
CA LEU A 449 -17.12 -14.67 1.30
C LEU A 449 -16.13 -13.56 0.91
N LYS A 450 -16.37 -12.88 -0.23
CA LYS A 450 -15.57 -11.73 -0.66
C LYS A 450 -15.59 -10.62 0.40
N GLU A 451 -16.76 -10.25 0.94
CA GLU A 451 -16.88 -9.23 2.00
C GLU A 451 -16.13 -9.62 3.28
N ARG A 452 -16.23 -10.87 3.73
CA ARG A 452 -15.50 -11.37 4.90
C ARG A 452 -14.00 -11.35 4.68
N ASN A 453 -13.54 -11.84 3.53
CA ASN A 453 -12.13 -11.83 3.19
C ASN A 453 -11.63 -10.38 3.14
N VAL A 454 -12.39 -9.47 2.52
CA VAL A 454 -12.07 -8.04 2.46
C VAL A 454 -11.95 -7.37 3.85
N THR A 455 -12.81 -7.75 4.79
CA THR A 455 -12.87 -7.17 6.13
C THR A 455 -11.93 -7.83 7.14
N VAL A 456 -11.25 -8.92 6.80
CA VAL A 456 -10.31 -9.69 7.65
C VAL A 456 -8.93 -9.83 6.99
N TYR A 457 -8.73 -9.39 5.74
CA TYR A 457 -7.40 -9.32 5.12
C TYR A 457 -6.44 -8.62 6.06
N GLY A 458 -5.30 -9.26 6.28
CA GLY A 458 -4.28 -8.83 7.22
C GLY A 458 -3.72 -7.47 6.83
N SER A 459 -4.47 -6.45 7.22
CA SER A 459 -4.23 -5.07 6.92
C SER A 459 -3.61 -4.43 8.15
N ILE A 460 -2.48 -3.77 7.92
CA ILE A 460 -1.80 -3.00 8.95
C ILE A 460 -2.15 -1.53 8.70
N ASN A 461 -2.87 -0.95 9.64
CA ASN A 461 -3.41 0.40 9.54
C ASN A 461 -2.53 1.35 10.34
N LEU A 462 -1.77 2.20 9.66
CA LEU A 462 -1.08 3.33 10.26
C LEU A 462 -1.99 4.56 10.19
N ARG A 463 -2.20 5.22 11.33
CA ARG A 463 -3.02 6.44 11.45
C ARG A 463 -2.28 7.48 12.28
N THR A 464 -2.14 8.70 11.76
CA THR A 464 -1.36 9.73 12.46
C THR A 464 -1.83 11.15 12.15
N ASP A 465 -1.85 12.01 13.17
CA ASP A 465 -2.05 13.46 13.02
C ASP A 465 -0.71 14.23 12.92
N GLY A 466 0.41 13.50 12.87
CA GLY A 466 1.78 14.01 12.82
C GLY A 466 2.42 14.18 14.20
N GLU A 467 1.65 14.08 15.29
CA GLU A 467 2.13 14.16 16.67
C GLU A 467 1.92 12.86 17.45
N ARG A 468 0.85 12.15 17.12
CA ARG A 468 0.45 10.87 17.68
C ARG A 468 0.20 9.90 16.54
N CYS A 469 0.66 8.67 16.71
CA CYS A 469 0.46 7.63 15.72
C CYS A 469 -0.08 6.36 16.37
N ILE A 470 -0.93 5.65 15.66
CA ILE A 470 -1.23 4.25 15.95
C ILE A 470 -0.86 3.38 14.77
N ILE A 471 -0.47 2.15 15.06
CA ILE A 471 -0.48 1.05 14.11
C ILE A 471 -1.48 0.03 14.63
N ALA A 472 -2.44 -0.37 13.80
CA ALA A 472 -3.54 -1.24 14.22
C ALA A 472 -3.79 -2.38 13.23
N GLN A 473 -4.11 -3.54 13.77
CA GLN A 473 -4.56 -4.70 13.02
C GLN A 473 -5.84 -5.26 13.64
N LYS A 474 -6.70 -5.85 12.83
CA LYS A 474 -7.98 -6.36 13.30
C LYS A 474 -7.77 -7.70 14.02
N LEU A 475 -8.45 -7.91 15.14
CA LEU A 475 -8.38 -9.15 15.92
C LEU A 475 -9.24 -10.25 15.28
N GLU A 476 -8.70 -11.48 15.28
CA GLU A 476 -9.36 -12.70 14.77
C GLU A 476 -10.75 -12.93 15.39
N LYS A 477 -10.76 -12.93 16.72
CA LYS A 477 -11.93 -13.15 17.57
C LYS A 477 -12.05 -11.95 18.49
N GLY A 478 -12.36 -10.80 17.89
CA GLY A 478 -12.70 -9.59 18.64
C GLY A 478 -13.87 -9.87 19.59
N GLY A 479 -13.71 -9.54 20.87
CA GLY A 479 -14.73 -9.72 21.89
C GLY A 479 -15.50 -8.43 22.14
N GLY A 480 -16.79 -8.39 21.81
CA GLY A 480 -17.67 -7.26 22.12
C GLY A 480 -17.12 -5.91 21.62
N SER A 481 -16.61 -5.08 22.53
CA SER A 481 -16.07 -3.75 22.23
C SER A 481 -14.59 -3.71 21.84
N LYS A 482 -13.85 -4.83 21.82
CA LYS A 482 -12.43 -4.86 21.44
C LYS A 482 -12.23 -5.72 20.20
N VAL A 483 -12.13 -5.08 19.04
CA VAL A 483 -11.97 -5.72 17.72
C VAL A 483 -10.66 -5.34 17.02
N TRP A 484 -9.92 -4.37 17.57
CA TRP A 484 -8.62 -3.95 17.06
C TRP A 484 -7.52 -4.21 18.10
N ASP A 485 -6.38 -4.69 17.61
CA ASP A 485 -5.10 -4.61 18.32
C ASP A 485 -4.41 -3.31 17.91
N ILE A 486 -4.07 -2.47 18.89
CA ILE A 486 -3.67 -1.07 18.64
C ILE A 486 -2.36 -0.81 19.38
N TYR A 487 -1.34 -0.44 18.62
CA TYR A 487 -0.01 -0.08 19.09
C TYR A 487 0.15 1.42 19.00
N LYS A 488 0.39 2.05 20.15
CA LYS A 488 0.50 3.52 20.25
C LYS A 488 1.95 3.94 20.11
N LEU A 489 2.20 4.86 19.18
CA LEU A 489 3.47 5.56 19.06
C LEU A 489 3.26 6.99 19.54
N GLU A 490 3.99 7.37 20.59
CA GLU A 490 3.93 8.69 21.22
C GLU A 490 5.34 9.25 21.36
N LYS A 491 5.49 10.58 21.34
CA LYS A 491 6.80 11.21 21.49
C LYS A 491 7.34 11.08 22.92
N ASN A 492 8.63 10.79 23.04
CA ASN A 492 9.34 10.86 24.31
C ASN A 492 9.77 12.30 24.65
N SER A 493 10.49 12.49 25.76
CA SER A 493 11.00 13.81 26.19
C SER A 493 12.02 14.43 25.22
N LEU A 494 12.55 13.65 24.28
CA LEU A 494 13.44 14.10 23.21
C LEU A 494 12.69 14.36 21.89
N GLY A 495 11.37 14.31 21.90
CA GLY A 495 10.53 14.52 20.71
C GLY A 495 10.48 13.35 19.73
N ARG A 496 11.11 12.20 20.04
CA ARG A 496 11.14 11.02 19.16
C ARG A 496 10.00 10.07 19.46
N PHE A 497 9.40 9.49 18.42
CA PHE A 497 8.38 8.45 18.61
C PHE A 497 8.97 7.21 19.27
N LYS A 498 8.30 6.77 20.33
CA LYS A 498 8.50 5.50 21.02
C LYS A 498 7.20 4.72 21.09
N TYR A 499 7.32 3.40 21.17
CA TYR A 499 6.18 2.53 21.46
C TYR A 499 5.75 2.66 22.92
N VAL A 500 4.44 2.82 23.15
CA VAL A 500 3.79 2.85 24.47
C VAL A 500 2.89 1.60 24.58
N PRO A 501 3.35 0.55 25.29
CA PRO A 501 2.65 -0.73 25.40
C PRO A 501 1.35 -0.69 26.21
#